data_AF-A0A5C5RHS0-F1
#
_entry.id   AF-A0A5C5RHS0-F1
#
_cell.length_a   1.000
_cell.length_b   1.000
_cell.length_c   1.000
_cell.angle_alpha   90.00
_cell.angle_beta   90.00
_cell.angle_gamma   90.00
#
_symmetry.space_group_name_H-M   'P 1'
#
loop_
_entity.id
_entity.type
_entity.pdbx_description
1 polymer ?
#
loop_
_entity_poly.entity_id
_entity_poly.type
_entity_poly.pdbx_seq_one_letter_code
_entity_poly.pdbx_strand_id
1 'polypeptide(L)'
;MVFKSMPDRGSGDMTPGSSTSEMTEGNSAYNRAIQYIYDEMMRNSSGKVAESIRAAWNMEGDENTGDVSKGGKAAALAIWTAQVHSGGSWDHKPKLAAMFNMEKMGYYFRMPGSVRPDGAADLLFYDIFSNIHYGYVGRASGIPSTVLMGGQMIPLPGVGLVDRGDLESIRLGMQLYDKFGADMTSSQLNLAVTEMVKEWVAAGGRG
;
A
#
# COMPACT_ATOMS: atom_id res chain seq x y z
N MET A 1 15.43 -6.42 -25.88
CA MET A 1 15.45 -5.55 -24.69
C MET A 1 15.81 -6.45 -23.51
N VAL A 2 16.85 -6.09 -22.77
CA VAL A 2 17.65 -7.00 -21.95
C VAL A 2 16.88 -7.47 -20.71
N PHE A 3 16.72 -8.79 -20.56
CA PHE A 3 16.24 -9.43 -19.34
C PHE A 3 17.19 -9.09 -18.19
N LYS A 4 16.71 -8.36 -17.18
CA LYS A 4 17.41 -8.30 -15.89
C LYS A 4 16.94 -9.50 -15.08
N SER A 5 17.70 -10.59 -15.20
CA SER A 5 17.54 -11.80 -14.41
C SER A 5 17.50 -11.44 -12.93
N MET A 6 16.53 -12.00 -12.20
CA MET A 6 16.52 -11.98 -10.75
C MET A 6 17.85 -12.56 -10.24
N PRO A 7 18.52 -11.94 -9.25
CA PRO A 7 19.65 -12.58 -8.61
C PRO A 7 19.17 -13.87 -7.92
N ASP A 8 19.99 -14.90 -8.09
CA ASP A 8 19.81 -16.22 -7.50
C ASP A 8 19.54 -16.13 -5.99
N ARG A 9 18.61 -16.97 -5.52
CA ARG A 9 18.21 -17.05 -4.11
C ARG A 9 19.31 -17.76 -3.33
N GLY A 10 20.39 -17.04 -3.09
CA GLY A 10 21.46 -17.47 -2.21
C GLY A 10 20.89 -17.79 -0.84
N SER A 11 21.10 -19.03 -0.39
CA SER A 11 21.03 -19.45 1.00
C SER A 11 22.04 -18.62 1.80
N GLY A 12 21.64 -17.42 2.20
CA GLY A 12 22.38 -16.59 3.14
C GLY A 12 22.30 -17.23 4.51
N ASP A 13 23.40 -17.84 4.92
CA ASP A 13 23.68 -18.25 6.28
C ASP A 13 23.51 -17.02 7.19
N MET A 14 22.38 -16.94 7.91
CA MET A 14 22.13 -15.89 8.88
C MET A 14 22.76 -16.32 10.21
N THR A 15 23.84 -15.64 10.57
CA THR A 15 24.47 -15.71 11.88
C THR A 15 23.43 -15.50 12.99
N PRO A 16 23.35 -16.36 14.02
CA PRO A 16 22.42 -16.17 15.13
C PRO A 16 22.93 -15.06 16.04
N GLY A 17 22.21 -13.93 16.06
CA GLY A 17 22.42 -12.86 17.02
C GLY A 17 22.27 -11.44 16.44
N SER A 18 21.06 -11.04 16.05
CA SER A 18 20.79 -9.59 15.89
C SER A 18 20.87 -8.92 17.26
N SER A 19 21.67 -7.87 17.35
CA SER A 19 21.86 -7.09 18.58
C SER A 19 20.57 -6.39 19.03
N THR A 20 20.43 -6.13 20.32
CA THR A 20 19.30 -5.39 20.92
C THR A 20 19.09 -4.01 20.28
N SER A 21 20.15 -3.38 19.79
CA SER A 21 20.08 -2.12 19.04
C SER A 21 19.38 -2.29 17.69
N GLU A 22 19.70 -3.32 16.92
CA GLU A 22 19.07 -3.56 15.60
C GLU A 22 17.58 -3.91 15.72
N MET A 23 17.21 -4.66 16.76
CA MET A 23 15.79 -4.96 17.04
C MET A 23 15.02 -3.69 17.43
N THR A 24 15.64 -2.83 18.24
CA THR A 24 15.01 -1.56 18.66
C THR A 24 14.88 -0.59 17.47
N GLU A 25 15.89 -0.53 16.61
CA GLU A 25 15.92 0.32 15.43
C GLU A 25 14.92 -0.14 14.36
N GLY A 26 14.82 -1.45 14.11
CA GLY A 26 13.81 -2.04 13.22
C GLY A 26 12.37 -1.80 13.69
N ASN A 27 12.10 -1.98 14.99
CA ASN A 27 10.80 -1.66 15.59
C ASN A 27 10.49 -0.15 15.48
N SER A 28 11.50 0.71 15.60
CA SER A 28 11.34 2.15 15.42
C SER A 28 11.06 2.54 13.96
N ALA A 29 11.62 1.82 12.99
CA ALA A 29 11.44 2.10 11.56
C ALA A 29 10.02 1.72 11.10
N TYR A 30 9.54 0.52 11.48
CA TYR A 30 8.17 0.10 11.20
C TYR A 30 7.13 1.07 11.79
N ASN A 31 7.26 1.44 13.07
CA ASN A 31 6.32 2.34 13.73
C ASN A 31 6.29 3.73 13.05
N ARG A 32 7.46 4.23 12.61
CA ARG A 32 7.53 5.48 11.85
C ARG A 32 6.91 5.34 10.46
N ALA A 33 7.05 4.19 9.79
CA ALA A 33 6.41 3.94 8.49
C ALA A 33 4.88 3.90 8.62
N ILE A 34 4.35 3.26 9.68
CA ILE A 34 2.92 3.28 10.02
C ILE A 34 2.42 4.70 10.24
N GLN A 35 3.13 5.51 11.04
CA GLN A 35 2.71 6.88 11.29
C GLN A 35 2.76 7.72 10.01
N TYR A 36 3.83 7.60 9.24
CA TYR A 36 3.98 8.30 7.96
C TYR A 36 2.83 7.98 7.00
N ILE A 37 2.53 6.70 6.80
CA ILE A 37 1.49 6.32 5.84
C ILE A 37 0.09 6.70 6.35
N TYR A 38 -0.14 6.63 7.67
CA TYR A 38 -1.35 7.15 8.29
C TYR A 38 -1.56 8.63 7.97
N ASP A 39 -0.53 9.45 8.17
CA ASP A 39 -0.60 10.90 7.90
C ASP A 39 -0.86 11.18 6.42
N GLU A 40 -0.22 10.42 5.51
CA GLU A 40 -0.49 10.49 4.07
C GLU A 40 -1.92 10.05 3.71
N MET A 41 -2.46 9.02 4.36
CA MET A 41 -3.83 8.57 4.15
C MET A 41 -4.83 9.65 4.57
N MET A 42 -4.69 10.21 5.77
CA MET A 42 -5.61 11.24 6.29
C MET A 42 -5.56 12.54 5.49
N ARG A 43 -4.35 12.98 5.12
CA ARG A 43 -4.15 14.20 4.32
C ARG A 43 -4.68 14.04 2.91
N ASN A 44 -4.40 12.92 2.24
CA ASN A 44 -4.75 12.76 0.84
C ASN A 44 -6.23 12.40 0.66
N SER A 45 -6.86 11.70 1.61
CA SER A 45 -8.30 11.39 1.58
C SER A 45 -9.19 12.63 1.73
N SER A 46 -8.72 13.63 2.49
CA SER A 46 -9.41 14.91 2.72
C SER A 46 -8.93 16.04 1.80
N GLY A 47 -7.95 15.78 0.93
CA GLY A 47 -7.33 16.78 0.07
C GLY A 47 -8.12 17.08 -1.21
N LYS A 48 -7.83 18.24 -1.82
CA LYS A 48 -8.47 18.72 -3.07
C LYS A 48 -8.43 17.72 -4.22
N VAL A 49 -7.40 16.88 -4.30
CA VAL A 49 -7.31 15.86 -5.35
C VAL A 49 -8.37 14.77 -5.14
N ALA A 50 -8.53 14.27 -3.92
CA ALA A 50 -9.60 13.32 -3.59
C ALA A 50 -10.99 13.93 -3.78
N GLU A 51 -11.16 15.21 -3.44
CA GLU A 51 -12.40 15.96 -3.73
C GLU A 51 -12.68 16.03 -5.23
N SER A 52 -11.66 16.30 -6.05
CA SER A 52 -11.79 16.39 -7.50
C SER A 52 -12.12 15.04 -8.14
N ILE A 53 -11.49 13.96 -7.66
CA ILE A 53 -11.82 12.59 -8.09
C ILE A 53 -13.27 12.27 -7.71
N ARG A 54 -13.71 12.61 -6.50
CA ARG A 54 -15.08 12.37 -6.03
C ARG A 54 -16.10 13.17 -6.82
N ALA A 55 -15.82 14.44 -7.09
CA ALA A 55 -16.67 15.29 -7.91
C ALA A 55 -16.82 14.71 -9.32
N ALA A 56 -15.72 14.34 -9.98
CA ALA A 56 -15.73 13.72 -11.30
C ALA A 56 -16.47 12.37 -11.30
N TRP A 57 -16.28 11.54 -10.26
CA TRP A 57 -16.94 10.25 -10.14
C TRP A 57 -18.47 10.38 -10.04
N ASN A 58 -18.93 11.40 -9.31
CA ASN A 58 -20.34 11.68 -9.06
C ASN A 58 -21.00 12.58 -10.12
N MET A 59 -20.29 12.93 -11.21
CA MET A 59 -20.92 13.62 -12.34
C MET A 59 -22.01 12.73 -12.94
N GLU A 60 -23.26 13.06 -12.66
CA GLU A 60 -24.42 12.46 -13.31
C GLU A 60 -24.44 12.90 -14.78
N GLY A 61 -24.76 11.95 -15.66
CA GLY A 61 -25.00 12.25 -17.06
C GLY A 61 -26.46 12.63 -17.27
N ASP A 62 -26.73 13.41 -18.31
CA ASP A 62 -28.09 13.48 -18.86
C ASP A 62 -28.50 12.07 -19.30
N GLU A 63 -29.62 11.59 -18.75
CA GLU A 63 -30.20 10.27 -19.03
C GLU A 63 -30.44 10.01 -20.52
N ASN A 64 -30.56 11.08 -21.33
CA ASN A 64 -30.73 10.99 -22.78
C ASN A 64 -29.41 10.80 -23.55
N THR A 65 -28.25 11.10 -22.96
CA THR A 65 -26.96 11.03 -23.66
C THR A 65 -25.99 10.03 -23.03
N GLY A 66 -26.04 9.80 -21.72
CA GLY A 66 -25.18 8.84 -21.00
C GLY A 66 -23.66 9.07 -21.11
N ASP A 67 -23.23 10.05 -21.90
CA ASP A 67 -21.84 10.29 -22.32
C ASP A 67 -21.05 11.03 -21.23
N VAL A 68 -21.72 11.98 -20.55
CA VAL A 68 -21.13 12.78 -19.46
C VAL A 68 -20.79 11.93 -18.23
N SER A 69 -21.62 10.95 -17.86
CA SER A 69 -21.34 10.06 -16.73
C SER A 69 -20.13 9.14 -16.99
N LYS A 70 -19.99 8.65 -18.23
CA LYS A 70 -18.81 7.88 -18.64
C LYS A 70 -17.56 8.75 -18.65
N GLY A 71 -17.67 9.99 -19.15
CA GLY A 71 -16.60 10.98 -19.12
C GLY A 71 -16.12 11.32 -17.70
N GLY A 72 -17.04 11.54 -16.77
CA GLY A 72 -16.72 11.83 -15.36
C GLY A 72 -15.97 10.69 -14.67
N LYS A 73 -16.43 9.44 -14.84
CA LYS A 73 -15.76 8.25 -14.29
C LYS A 73 -14.37 8.04 -14.91
N ALA A 74 -14.23 8.25 -16.22
CA ALA A 74 -12.94 8.17 -16.90
C ALA A 74 -11.97 9.25 -16.38
N ALA A 75 -12.45 10.48 -16.19
CA ALA A 75 -11.66 11.57 -15.61
C ALA A 75 -11.23 11.26 -14.17
N ALA A 76 -12.15 10.75 -13.33
CA ALA A 76 -11.83 10.35 -11.96
C ALA A 76 -10.71 9.29 -11.92
N LEU A 77 -10.79 8.27 -12.78
CA LEU A 77 -9.76 7.24 -12.89
C LEU A 77 -8.44 7.77 -13.46
N ALA A 78 -8.49 8.69 -14.41
CA ALA A 78 -7.29 9.33 -14.97
C ALA A 78 -6.56 10.16 -13.90
N ILE A 79 -7.29 10.96 -13.11
CA ILE A 79 -6.73 11.75 -12.01
C ILE A 79 -6.14 10.81 -10.95
N TRP A 80 -6.87 9.78 -10.53
CA TRP A 80 -6.37 8.81 -9.55
C TRP A 80 -5.10 8.10 -10.06
N THR A 81 -5.10 7.64 -11.32
CA THR A 81 -3.95 6.99 -11.97
C THR A 81 -2.73 7.91 -12.01
N ALA A 82 -2.94 9.19 -12.33
CA ALA A 82 -1.89 10.20 -12.35
C ALA A 82 -1.26 10.43 -10.96
N GLN A 83 -1.92 10.03 -9.89
CA GLN A 83 -1.37 10.15 -8.53
C GLN A 83 -0.60 8.92 -8.10
N VAL A 84 -1.06 7.72 -8.48
CA VAL A 84 -0.55 6.44 -7.98
C VAL A 84 0.48 5.76 -8.89
N HIS A 85 0.69 6.27 -10.11
CA HIS A 85 1.72 5.72 -11.01
C HIS A 85 3.11 5.78 -10.36
N SER A 86 4.06 4.99 -10.86
CA SER A 86 5.44 5.02 -10.35
C SER A 86 6.02 6.45 -10.42
N GLY A 87 6.48 6.96 -9.27
CA GLY A 87 6.97 8.33 -9.12
C GLY A 87 5.88 9.40 -8.99
N GLY A 88 4.60 9.02 -9.00
CA GLY A 88 3.47 9.90 -8.74
C GLY A 88 3.44 10.41 -7.30
N SER A 89 2.65 11.44 -7.03
CA SER A 89 2.68 12.11 -5.70
C SER A 89 2.17 11.22 -4.56
N TRP A 90 1.35 10.21 -4.86
CA TRP A 90 0.88 9.19 -3.92
C TRP A 90 1.73 7.90 -3.95
N ASP A 91 2.72 7.79 -4.84
CA ASP A 91 3.70 6.71 -4.78
C ASP A 91 4.70 6.94 -3.65
N HIS A 92 4.47 6.28 -2.52
CA HIS A 92 5.28 6.44 -1.33
C HIS A 92 6.49 5.52 -1.28
N LYS A 93 6.63 4.58 -2.23
CA LYS A 93 7.75 3.63 -2.26
C LYS A 93 9.10 4.37 -2.27
N PRO A 94 9.36 5.35 -3.15
CA PRO A 94 10.65 6.05 -3.15
C PRO A 94 10.91 6.83 -1.86
N LYS A 95 9.88 7.42 -1.25
CA LYS A 95 9.99 8.20 -0.02
C LYS A 95 10.32 7.31 1.18
N LEU A 96 9.64 6.17 1.31
CA LEU A 96 9.91 5.17 2.35
C LEU A 96 11.30 4.56 2.16
N ALA A 97 11.67 4.22 0.92
CA ALA A 97 13.00 3.69 0.59
C ALA A 97 14.12 4.62 1.06
N ALA A 98 13.97 5.93 0.80
CA ALA A 98 14.91 6.95 1.24
C ALA A 98 14.88 7.18 2.77
N MET A 99 13.69 7.28 3.36
CA MET A 99 13.51 7.60 4.79
C MET A 99 14.12 6.53 5.71
N PHE A 100 14.05 5.27 5.31
CA PHE A 100 14.50 4.14 6.13
C PHE A 100 15.71 3.41 5.58
N ASN A 101 16.29 3.90 4.48
CA ASN A 101 17.40 3.25 3.79
C ASN A 101 17.11 1.77 3.49
N MET A 102 15.95 1.54 2.87
CA MET A 102 15.39 0.19 2.70
C MET A 102 16.34 -0.77 1.98
N GLU A 103 17.19 -0.27 1.09
CA GLU A 103 18.24 -1.08 0.44
C GLU A 103 19.14 -1.79 1.46
N LYS A 104 19.56 -1.09 2.52
CA LYS A 104 20.36 -1.68 3.61
C LYS A 104 19.57 -2.65 4.48
N MET A 105 18.25 -2.49 4.54
CA MET A 105 17.33 -3.36 5.27
C MET A 105 16.81 -4.53 4.41
N GLY A 106 17.33 -4.69 3.18
CA GLY A 106 16.87 -5.72 2.25
C GLY A 106 15.44 -5.49 1.74
N TYR A 107 14.89 -4.28 1.89
CA TYR A 107 13.52 -3.87 1.55
C TYR A 107 12.41 -4.43 2.46
N TYR A 108 12.76 -4.95 3.63
CA TYR A 108 11.80 -5.47 4.60
C TYR A 108 11.85 -4.69 5.91
N PHE A 109 10.68 -4.47 6.49
CA PHE A 109 10.56 -4.16 7.91
C PHE A 109 10.51 -5.45 8.71
N ARG A 110 11.14 -5.44 9.89
CA ARG A 110 10.92 -6.46 10.92
C ARG A 110 9.63 -6.13 11.64
N MET A 111 8.73 -7.10 11.75
CA MET A 111 7.47 -6.90 12.45
C MET A 111 7.69 -6.85 13.96
N PRO A 112 7.20 -5.81 14.67
CA PRO A 112 7.39 -5.72 16.10
C PRO A 112 6.73 -6.89 16.84
N GLY A 113 7.51 -7.56 17.69
CA GLY A 113 7.02 -8.66 18.52
C GLY A 113 6.80 -9.99 17.79
N SER A 114 7.17 -10.09 16.51
CA SER A 114 7.23 -11.39 15.84
C SER A 114 8.56 -12.07 16.12
N VAL A 115 8.53 -13.20 16.82
CA VAL A 115 9.67 -14.10 16.97
C VAL A 115 9.16 -15.51 16.69
N ARG A 116 9.64 -16.08 15.59
CA ARG A 116 9.35 -17.44 15.15
C ARG A 116 10.15 -18.44 16.01
N PRO A 117 9.75 -19.74 16.05
CA PRO A 117 10.43 -20.74 16.86
C PRO A 117 11.93 -20.93 16.53
N ASP A 118 12.35 -20.59 15.32
CA ASP A 118 13.74 -20.60 14.85
C ASP A 118 14.52 -19.32 15.20
N GLY A 119 13.90 -18.38 15.92
CA GLY A 119 14.50 -17.09 16.30
C GLY A 119 14.41 -16.01 15.22
N ALA A 120 13.83 -16.29 14.05
CA ALA A 120 13.61 -15.30 13.01
C ALA A 120 12.43 -14.38 13.34
N ALA A 121 12.44 -13.14 12.83
CA ALA A 121 11.27 -12.26 12.86
C ALA A 121 10.45 -12.44 11.58
N ASP A 122 9.14 -12.21 11.66
CA ASP A 122 8.33 -12.02 10.47
C ASP A 122 8.75 -10.73 9.77
N LEU A 123 8.86 -10.81 8.44
CA LEU A 123 9.26 -9.70 7.58
C LEU A 123 8.05 -9.16 6.83
N LEU A 124 8.09 -7.87 6.53
CA LEU A 124 7.06 -7.16 5.80
C LEU A 124 7.70 -6.32 4.71
N PHE A 125 7.45 -6.66 3.45
CA PHE A 125 7.95 -5.87 2.33
C PHE A 125 7.36 -4.45 2.35
N TYR A 126 8.20 -3.44 2.12
CA TYR A 126 7.84 -2.04 2.40
C TYR A 126 6.80 -1.42 1.45
N ASP A 127 6.58 -2.01 0.29
CA ASP A 127 5.69 -1.48 -0.75
C ASP A 127 4.21 -1.53 -0.36
N ILE A 128 3.84 -2.44 0.56
CA ILE A 128 2.50 -2.63 1.11
C ILE A 128 1.91 -1.32 1.64
N PHE A 129 2.74 -0.41 2.17
CA PHE A 129 2.28 0.88 2.67
C PHE A 129 1.71 1.76 1.55
N SER A 130 2.36 1.80 0.39
CA SER A 130 1.82 2.54 -0.76
C SER A 130 0.53 1.91 -1.26
N ASN A 131 0.44 0.58 -1.26
CA ASN A 131 -0.73 -0.15 -1.70
C ASN A 131 -1.94 0.04 -0.78
N ILE A 132 -1.74 -0.01 0.55
CA ILE A 132 -2.77 0.34 1.55
C ILE A 132 -3.25 1.78 1.31
N HIS A 133 -2.33 2.71 1.06
CA HIS A 133 -2.67 4.10 0.76
C HIS A 133 -3.54 4.23 -0.50
N TYR A 134 -3.18 3.53 -1.59
CA TYR A 134 -3.96 3.53 -2.83
C TYR A 134 -5.41 3.07 -2.61
N GLY A 135 -5.58 1.97 -1.88
CA GLY A 135 -6.90 1.43 -1.55
C GLY A 135 -7.73 2.39 -0.71
N TYR A 136 -7.14 2.92 0.37
CA TYR A 136 -7.84 3.81 1.30
C TYR A 136 -8.23 5.14 0.65
N VAL A 137 -7.28 5.83 0.01
CA VAL A 137 -7.54 7.13 -0.62
C VAL A 137 -8.41 6.99 -1.87
N GLY A 138 -8.27 5.89 -2.62
CA GLY A 138 -9.16 5.56 -3.74
C GLY A 138 -10.62 5.43 -3.29
N ARG A 139 -10.88 4.71 -2.21
CA ARG A 139 -12.23 4.59 -1.63
C ARG A 139 -12.74 5.92 -1.08
N ALA A 140 -11.88 6.68 -0.40
CA ALA A 140 -12.22 8.03 0.10
C ALA A 140 -12.59 9.01 -1.01
N SER A 141 -12.01 8.81 -2.18
CA SER A 141 -12.30 9.57 -3.39
C SER A 141 -13.59 9.13 -4.10
N GLY A 142 -14.34 8.16 -3.54
CA GLY A 142 -15.62 7.69 -4.09
C GLY A 142 -15.52 6.56 -5.10
N ILE A 143 -14.31 6.09 -5.45
CA ILE A 143 -14.14 4.98 -6.41
C ILE A 143 -14.60 3.67 -5.74
N PRO A 144 -15.47 2.86 -6.36
CA PRO A 144 -15.90 1.57 -5.83
C PRO A 144 -14.76 0.57 -5.72
N SER A 145 -14.83 -0.31 -4.72
CA SER A 145 -13.82 -1.37 -4.51
C SER A 145 -13.64 -2.27 -5.72
N THR A 146 -14.73 -2.59 -6.44
CA THR A 146 -14.68 -3.39 -7.67
C THR A 146 -13.84 -2.74 -8.77
N VAL A 147 -13.86 -1.42 -8.85
CA VAL A 147 -13.11 -0.64 -9.85
C VAL A 147 -11.65 -0.47 -9.42
N LEU A 148 -11.37 -0.27 -8.14
CA LEU A 148 -9.99 -0.22 -7.63
C LEU A 148 -9.28 -1.57 -7.80
N MET A 149 -9.97 -2.67 -7.53
CA MET A 149 -9.45 -4.03 -7.75
C MET A 149 -9.34 -4.36 -9.25
N GLY A 150 -10.28 -3.89 -10.07
CA GLY A 150 -10.25 -4.10 -11.53
C GLY A 150 -9.23 -3.22 -12.25
N GLY A 151 -8.95 -2.01 -11.76
CA GLY A 151 -7.99 -1.07 -12.33
C GLY A 151 -6.54 -1.56 -12.27
N GLN A 152 -6.24 -2.43 -11.30
CA GLN A 152 -4.99 -3.19 -11.21
C GLN A 152 -4.86 -4.25 -12.33
N MET A 153 -5.97 -4.69 -12.93
CA MET A 153 -5.99 -5.56 -14.11
C MET A 153 -6.00 -4.79 -15.44
N ILE A 154 -6.17 -3.47 -15.42
CA ILE A 154 -5.98 -2.63 -16.61
C ILE A 154 -4.48 -2.38 -16.73
N PRO A 155 -3.82 -2.85 -17.82
CA PRO A 155 -2.40 -2.63 -18.03
C PRO A 155 -2.17 -1.16 -18.37
N LEU A 156 -2.11 -0.32 -17.34
CA LEU A 156 -1.59 1.03 -17.46
C LEU A 156 -0.07 0.92 -17.57
N PRO A 157 0.57 1.58 -18.55
CA PRO A 157 2.02 1.57 -18.69
C PRO A 157 2.68 2.00 -17.37
N GLY A 158 3.49 1.12 -16.78
CA GLY A 158 4.24 1.40 -15.55
C GLY A 158 3.61 0.88 -14.24
N VAL A 159 2.45 0.21 -14.29
CA VAL A 159 1.95 -0.61 -13.17
C VAL A 159 2.53 -2.01 -13.37
N GLY A 160 3.41 -2.44 -12.45
CA GLY A 160 4.08 -3.75 -12.51
C GLY A 160 3.10 -4.93 -12.45
N LEU A 161 3.62 -6.16 -12.60
CA LEU A 161 2.82 -7.36 -12.37
C LEU A 161 2.30 -7.33 -10.92
N VAL A 162 0.99 -7.34 -10.78
CA VAL A 162 0.31 -7.31 -9.48
C VAL A 162 0.45 -8.68 -8.82
N ASP A 163 1.11 -8.73 -7.67
CA ASP A 163 1.19 -9.96 -6.87
C ASP A 163 0.08 -10.03 -5.82
N ARG A 164 -0.02 -11.17 -5.12
CA ARG A 164 -1.04 -11.39 -4.10
C ARG A 164 -0.91 -10.38 -2.95
N GLY A 165 0.30 -9.98 -2.59
CA GLY A 165 0.56 -9.00 -1.53
C GLY A 165 0.05 -7.62 -1.90
N ASP A 166 0.22 -7.20 -3.16
CA ASP A 166 -0.33 -5.95 -3.69
C ASP A 166 -1.86 -5.90 -3.56
N LEU A 167 -2.56 -6.96 -4.00
CA LEU A 167 -4.01 -7.01 -3.95
C LEU A 167 -4.56 -7.01 -2.53
N GLU A 168 -3.97 -7.79 -1.63
CA GLU A 168 -4.42 -7.86 -0.24
C GLU A 168 -4.15 -6.56 0.51
N SER A 169 -3.01 -5.89 0.27
CA SER A 169 -2.69 -4.60 0.89
C SER A 169 -3.61 -3.47 0.39
N ILE A 170 -3.95 -3.43 -0.90
CA ILE A 170 -4.97 -2.50 -1.43
C ILE A 170 -6.33 -2.80 -0.78
N ARG A 171 -6.73 -4.08 -0.75
CA ARG A 171 -7.98 -4.50 -0.12
C ARG A 171 -8.05 -4.06 1.35
N LEU A 172 -6.97 -4.23 2.10
CA LEU A 172 -6.88 -3.75 3.48
C LEU A 172 -7.14 -2.25 3.57
N GLY A 173 -6.50 -1.44 2.72
CA GLY A 173 -6.75 -0.01 2.65
C GLY A 173 -8.22 0.34 2.39
N MET A 174 -8.86 -0.37 1.46
CA MET A 174 -10.28 -0.17 1.17
C MET A 174 -11.18 -0.51 2.37
N GLN A 175 -10.92 -1.64 3.03
CA GLN A 175 -11.67 -2.09 4.20
C GLN A 175 -11.51 -1.13 5.38
N LEU A 176 -10.31 -0.57 5.57
CA LEU A 176 -10.05 0.43 6.59
C LEU A 176 -10.90 1.69 6.37
N TYR A 177 -11.00 2.16 5.12
CA TYR A 177 -11.88 3.29 4.81
C TYR A 177 -13.36 2.94 4.99
N ASP A 178 -13.79 1.78 4.48
CA ASP A 178 -15.19 1.34 4.59
C ASP A 178 -15.61 1.17 6.06
N LYS A 179 -14.68 0.77 6.94
CA LYS A 179 -14.94 0.54 8.37
C LYS A 179 -14.85 1.80 9.23
N PHE A 180 -13.84 2.63 9.00
CA PHE A 180 -13.52 3.75 9.90
C PHE A 180 -13.67 5.13 9.25
N GLY A 181 -13.66 5.20 7.92
CA GLY A 181 -13.66 6.47 7.20
C GLY A 181 -12.56 7.41 7.70
N ALA A 182 -12.89 8.69 7.80
CA ALA A 182 -12.00 9.74 8.32
C ALA A 182 -11.66 9.60 9.81
N ASP A 183 -12.38 8.77 10.58
CA ASP A 183 -12.17 8.57 12.01
C ASP A 183 -11.12 7.48 12.32
N MET A 184 -10.46 6.95 11.29
CA MET A 184 -9.40 5.96 11.47
C MET A 184 -8.24 6.54 12.30
N THR A 185 -7.70 5.73 13.19
CA THR A 185 -6.51 6.03 14.00
C THR A 185 -5.28 5.29 13.51
N SER A 186 -4.09 5.81 13.79
CA SER A 186 -2.83 5.11 13.47
C SER A 186 -2.73 3.75 14.20
N SER A 187 -3.29 3.63 15.40
CA SER A 187 -3.38 2.37 16.14
C SER A 187 -4.24 1.32 15.43
N GLN A 188 -5.37 1.72 14.84
CA GLN A 188 -6.22 0.81 14.05
C GLN A 188 -5.53 0.35 12.78
N LEU A 189 -4.81 1.26 12.09
CA LEU A 189 -3.98 0.89 10.95
C LEU A 189 -2.89 -0.11 11.37
N ASN A 190 -2.16 0.17 12.44
CA ASN A 190 -1.11 -0.72 12.95
C ASN A 190 -1.64 -2.12 13.26
N LEU A 191 -2.78 -2.20 13.96
CA LEU A 191 -3.43 -3.46 14.28
C LEU A 191 -3.80 -4.22 13.00
N ALA A 192 -4.42 -3.53 12.03
CA ALA A 192 -4.85 -4.15 10.78
C ALA A 192 -3.68 -4.72 9.96
N VAL A 193 -2.56 -3.98 9.86
CA VAL A 193 -1.33 -4.46 9.21
C VAL A 193 -0.74 -5.66 9.95
N THR A 194 -0.69 -5.60 11.28
CA THR A 194 -0.16 -6.68 12.10
C THR A 194 -0.97 -7.97 11.95
N GLU A 195 -2.31 -7.88 11.97
CA GLU A 195 -3.18 -9.04 11.77
C GLU A 195 -3.07 -9.60 10.34
N MET A 196 -3.00 -8.74 9.33
CA MET A 196 -2.77 -9.17 7.94
C MET A 196 -1.48 -10.02 7.81
N VAL A 197 -0.37 -9.57 8.43
CA VAL A 197 0.88 -10.34 8.40
C VAL A 197 0.75 -11.66 9.14
N LYS A 198 0.12 -11.68 10.32
CA LYS A 198 -0.11 -12.92 11.07
C LYS A 198 -0.89 -13.94 10.25
N GLU A 199 -1.93 -13.51 9.54
CA GLU A 199 -2.71 -14.37 8.66
C GLU A 199 -1.87 -14.91 7.49
N TRP A 200 -1.02 -14.09 6.87
CA TRP A 200 -0.13 -14.54 5.81
C TRP A 200 0.87 -15.59 6.28
N VAL A 201 1.47 -15.37 7.46
CA VAL A 201 2.41 -16.31 8.07
C VAL A 201 1.71 -17.62 8.42
N ALA A 202 0.51 -17.57 9.00
CA ALA A 202 -0.29 -18.74 9.33
C ALA A 202 -0.72 -19.54 8.09
N ALA A 203 -0.96 -18.86 6.96
CA ALA A 203 -1.28 -19.49 5.68
C ALA A 203 -0.07 -20.08 4.94
N GLY A 204 1.14 -20.05 5.54
CA GLY A 204 2.38 -20.53 4.92
C GLY A 204 3.00 -19.57 3.90
N GLY A 205 2.48 -18.34 3.80
CA GLY A 205 3.12 -17.26 3.06
C GLY A 205 4.38 -16.75 3.78
N ARG A 206 5.32 -16.18 3.00
CA ARG A 206 6.37 -15.31 3.56
C ARG A 206 5.95 -13.87 3.25
N GLY A 207 5.90 -13.01 4.26
CA GLY A 207 5.66 -11.58 4.10
C GLY A 207 6.86 -10.82 3.55
#